data_AF-A0A0E0FTK7-F1
#
_entry.id   AF-A0A0E0FTK7-F1
#
_cell.length_a   1.000
_cell.length_b   1.000
_cell.length_c   1.000
_cell.angle_alpha   90.00
_cell.angle_beta   90.00
_cell.angle_gamma   90.00
#
_symmetry.space_group_name_H-M   'P 1'
#
loop_
_entity.id
_entity.type
_entity.pdbx_description
1 polymer ?
#
loop_
_entity_poly.entity_id
_entity_poly.type
_entity_poly.pdbx_seq_one_letter_code
_entity_poly.pdbx_strand_id
1 'polypeptide(L)'
;MRLLKADQLFRKVIDGGLRKQSRLLGLDVGSKYVGLAVSDDKNRIALPLSVLSRTKTNISLMADDFVTLVSKYSLAGFVVGYPFNLQGQSSRNVKCSCAGSLG
;
A
#
# COMPACT_ATOMS: atom_id res chain seq x y z
N MET A 1 -7.66 9.44 7.13
CA MET A 1 -7.48 8.17 6.39
C MET A 1 -8.47 7.14 6.90
N ARG A 2 -9.10 6.36 6.01
CA ARG A 2 -10.11 5.34 6.37
C ARG A 2 -9.66 3.98 5.86
N LEU A 3 -9.67 2.97 6.73
CA LEU A 3 -9.45 1.58 6.33
C LEU A 3 -10.66 1.10 5.51
N LEU A 4 -10.38 0.57 4.31
CA LEU A 4 -11.39 -0.02 3.44
C LEU A 4 -11.13 -1.51 3.34
N LYS A 5 -12.20 -2.30 3.34
CA LYS A 5 -12.08 -3.70 2.93
C LYS A 5 -11.67 -3.76 1.45
N ALA A 6 -10.98 -4.83 1.06
CA ALA A 6 -10.48 -5.00 -0.30
C ALA A 6 -11.59 -4.82 -1.36
N ASP A 7 -12.80 -5.32 -1.11
CA ASP A 7 -13.95 -5.19 -2.00
C ASP A 7 -14.47 -3.75 -2.12
N GLN A 8 -14.40 -2.96 -1.03
CA GLN A 8 -14.80 -1.56 -1.03
C GLN A 8 -13.73 -0.68 -1.68
N LEU A 9 -12.45 -1.03 -1.48
CA LEU A 9 -11.33 -0.41 -2.17
C LEU A 9 -11.45 -0.63 -3.67
N PHE A 10 -11.62 -1.88 -4.10
CA PHE A 10 -11.77 -2.23 -5.51
C PHE A 10 -12.94 -1.49 -6.15
N ARG A 11 -14.12 -1.51 -5.52
CA ARG A 11 -15.27 -0.73 -5.99
C ARG A 11 -14.99 0.76 -6.06
N LYS A 12 -14.33 1.36 -5.07
CA LYS A 12 -13.93 2.78 -5.16
C LYS A 12 -12.91 3.05 -6.27
N VAL A 13 -12.02 2.10 -6.58
CA VAL A 13 -11.05 2.22 -7.67
C VAL A 13 -11.74 2.16 -9.04
N ILE A 14 -12.79 1.36 -9.16
CA ILE A 14 -13.56 1.19 -10.42
C ILE A 14 -14.67 2.25 -10.58
N ASP A 15 -15.44 2.51 -9.53
CA ASP A 15 -16.65 3.36 -9.53
C ASP A 15 -16.32 4.83 -9.23
N GLY A 16 -15.35 5.06 -8.34
CA GLY A 16 -14.87 6.39 -8.01
C GLY A 16 -13.90 6.79 -9.10
N GLY A 17 -14.24 7.80 -9.91
CA GLY A 17 -13.39 8.40 -10.94
C GLY A 17 -12.10 9.00 -10.39
N LEU A 18 -11.25 8.16 -9.80
CA LEU A 18 -9.83 8.36 -9.63
C LEU A 18 -9.34 8.89 -10.96
N ARG A 19 -8.80 10.11 -10.92
CA ARG A 19 -8.30 10.83 -12.10
C ARG A 19 -7.62 9.81 -12.99
N LYS A 20 -8.06 9.76 -14.26
CA LYS A 20 -7.98 8.66 -15.27
C LYS A 20 -6.66 7.86 -15.38
N GLN A 21 -5.61 8.17 -14.62
CA GLN A 21 -4.28 7.56 -14.66
C GLN A 21 -3.61 7.62 -13.28
N SER A 22 -4.28 7.15 -12.23
CA SER A 22 -3.67 7.13 -10.88
C SER A 22 -3.40 5.70 -10.42
N ARG A 23 -2.14 5.46 -10.06
CA ARG A 23 -1.60 4.13 -9.74
C ARG A 23 -1.73 3.86 -8.25
N LEU A 24 -1.69 2.60 -7.87
CA LEU A 24 -1.67 2.14 -6.48
C LEU A 24 -0.28 1.61 -6.15
N LEU A 25 0.16 1.82 -4.91
CA LEU A 25 1.39 1.22 -4.40
C LEU A 25 1.04 0.10 -3.40
N GLY A 26 1.41 -1.11 -3.75
CA GLY A 26 1.35 -2.28 -2.88
C GLY A 26 2.52 -2.31 -1.90
N LEU A 27 2.22 -2.52 -0.62
CA LEU A 27 3.16 -2.67 0.48
C LEU A 27 3.00 -4.06 1.10
N ASP A 28 4.04 -4.87 0.97
CA ASP A 28 4.16 -6.15 1.69
C ASP A 28 5.12 -5.98 2.87
N VAL A 29 4.54 -5.86 4.07
CA VAL A 29 5.27 -5.46 5.28
C VAL A 29 5.75 -6.69 6.03
N GLY A 30 7.01 -7.04 5.83
CA GLY A 30 7.72 -8.04 6.61
C GLY A 30 8.36 -7.49 7.89
N SER A 31 8.99 -8.38 8.65
CA SER A 31 9.70 -8.01 9.89
C SER A 31 10.94 -7.17 9.62
N LYS A 32 11.71 -7.52 8.56
CA LYS A 32 12.98 -6.91 8.17
C LYS A 32 12.93 -6.11 6.88
N TYR A 33 11.95 -6.36 6.01
CA TYR A 33 11.86 -5.75 4.69
C TYR A 33 10.43 -5.31 4.40
N VAL A 34 10.29 -4.29 3.56
CA VAL A 34 9.02 -3.89 2.97
C VAL A 34 9.13 -4.03 1.46
N GLY A 35 8.40 -4.97 0.88
CA GLY A 35 8.31 -5.13 -0.56
C GLY A 35 7.38 -4.07 -1.15
N LEU A 36 7.81 -3.42 -2.23
CA LEU A 36 7.03 -2.42 -2.97
C LEU A 36 6.65 -2.96 -4.34
N ALA A 37 5.39 -2.79 -4.71
CA ALA A 37 4.89 -3.03 -6.06
C ALA A 37 4.02 -1.86 -6.52
N VAL A 38 4.04 -1.52 -7.81
CA VAL A 38 3.23 -0.44 -8.37
C VAL A 38 2.28 -1.00 -9.42
N SER A 39 1.04 -0.53 -9.45
CA SER A 39 0.09 -0.92 -10.49
C SER A 39 0.33 -0.17 -11.81
N ASP A 40 -0.23 -0.70 -12.88
CA ASP A 40 -0.40 0.02 -14.13
C ASP A 40 -1.49 1.12 -14.01
N ASP A 41 -1.55 1.99 -15.01
CA ASP A 41 -2.53 3.09 -15.11
C ASP A 41 -4.00 2.63 -15.07
N LYS A 42 -4.24 1.38 -15.51
CA LYS A 42 -5.57 0.75 -15.50
C LYS A 42 -5.85 -0.05 -14.23
N ASN A 43 -4.91 -0.10 -13.28
CA ASN A 43 -5.01 -0.88 -12.04
C ASN A 43 -5.38 -2.37 -12.27
N ARG A 44 -4.90 -2.96 -13.37
CA ARG A 44 -5.11 -4.36 -13.77
C ARG A 44 -3.96 -5.28 -13.38
N ILE A 45 -2.72 -4.77 -13.44
CA ILE A 45 -1.52 -5.55 -13.11
C ILE A 45 -0.64 -4.78 -12.13
N ALA A 46 0.10 -5.51 -11.30
CA ALA A 46 1.10 -4.94 -10.41
C ALA A 46 2.49 -5.45 -10.81
N LEU A 47 3.46 -4.54 -10.86
CA LEU A 47 4.86 -4.84 -11.15
C LEU A 47 5.71 -4.61 -9.90
N PRO A 48 6.71 -5.47 -9.64
CA PRO A 48 7.65 -5.26 -8.54
C PRO A 48 8.43 -3.96 -8.77
N LEU A 49 8.57 -3.14 -7.72
CA LEU A 49 9.25 -1.85 -7.80
C LEU A 49 10.61 -1.88 -7.11
N SER A 50 10.62 -2.15 -5.81
CA SER A 50 11.84 -2.22 -5.00
C SER A 50 11.55 -2.86 -3.64
N VAL A 51 12.58 -3.03 -2.82
CA VAL A 51 12.46 -3.52 -1.45
C VAL A 51 13.18 -2.55 -0.53
N LEU A 52 12.49 -2.08 0.52
CA LEU A 52 13.06 -1.21 1.54
C LEU A 52 13.46 -2.03 2.77
N SER A 53 14.61 -1.69 3.38
CA SER A 53 15.08 -2.35 4.61
C SER A 53 14.42 -1.70 5.83
N ARG A 54 13.72 -2.50 6.64
CA ARG A 54 12.96 -2.03 7.80
C ARG A 54 13.76 -2.11 9.08
N THR A 55 14.17 -0.95 9.59
CA THR A 55 14.77 -0.81 10.92
C THR A 55 14.00 0.24 11.73
N LYS A 56 14.07 0.17 13.07
CA LYS A 56 13.36 1.12 13.95
C LYS A 56 13.81 2.57 13.74
N THR A 57 15.07 2.77 13.34
CA THR A 57 15.69 4.08 13.13
C THR A 57 15.38 4.69 11.76
N ASN A 58 14.98 3.88 10.77
CA ASN A 58 14.78 4.31 9.39
C ASN A 58 13.31 4.64 9.05
N ILE A 59 12.38 4.54 10.02
CA ILE A 59 10.94 4.74 9.76
C ILE A 59 10.64 6.11 9.15
N SER A 60 11.29 7.18 9.62
CA SER A 60 11.10 8.52 9.04
C SER A 60 11.61 8.63 7.61
N LEU A 61 12.76 8.02 7.32
CA LEU A 61 13.33 8.01 5.97
C LEU A 61 12.45 7.23 4.97
N MET A 62 11.84 6.12 5.40
CA MET A 62 10.83 5.44 4.60
C MET A 62 9.62 6.31 4.26
N ALA A 63 9.20 7.18 5.18
CA ALA A 63 8.09 8.09 4.91
C ALA A 63 8.46 9.08 3.79
N ASP A 64 9.68 9.60 3.79
CA ASP A 64 10.20 10.48 2.74
C ASP A 64 10.32 9.75 1.39
N ASP A 65 10.76 8.49 1.41
CA ASP A 65 10.77 7.62 0.23
C ASP A 65 9.35 7.46 -0.34
N PHE A 66 8.34 7.23 0.51
CA PHE A 66 6.95 7.14 0.06
C PHE A 66 6.46 8.46 -0.55
N VAL A 67 6.74 9.62 0.06
CA VAL A 67 6.38 10.92 -0.52
C VAL A 67 7.00 11.11 -1.91
N THR A 68 8.24 10.68 -2.08
CA THR A 68 8.93 10.72 -3.37
C THR A 68 8.28 9.80 -4.40
N LEU A 69 7.93 8.57 -4.00
CA LEU A 69 7.26 7.60 -4.85
C LEU A 69 5.87 8.05 -5.28
N VAL A 70 5.14 8.73 -4.39
CA VAL A 70 3.81 9.29 -4.68
C VAL A 70 3.87 10.28 -5.82
N SER A 71 4.80 11.22 -5.73
CA SER A 71 5.01 12.23 -6.76
C SER A 71 5.48 11.60 -8.07
N LYS A 72 6.44 10.66 -7.99
CA LYS A 72 7.05 10.00 -9.15
C LYS A 72 6.08 9.15 -9.95
N TYR A 73 5.19 8.42 -9.28
CA TYR A 73 4.28 7.46 -9.93
C TYR A 73 2.83 7.93 -9.99
N SER A 74 2.55 9.17 -9.57
CA SER A 74 1.17 9.71 -9.50
C SER A 74 0.25 8.76 -8.74
N LEU A 75 0.68 8.38 -7.53
CA LEU A 75 -0.02 7.39 -6.73
C LEU A 75 -1.32 7.99 -6.16
N ALA A 76 -2.41 7.24 -6.30
CA ALA A 76 -3.70 7.54 -5.71
C ALA A 76 -3.86 6.99 -4.28
N GLY A 77 -3.07 5.99 -3.93
CA GLY A 77 -3.18 5.36 -2.62
C GLY A 77 -2.29 4.14 -2.46
N PHE A 78 -2.32 3.62 -1.24
CA PHE A 78 -1.54 2.45 -0.84
C PHE A 78 -2.46 1.25 -0.58
N VAL A 79 -1.97 0.07 -0.95
CA VAL A 79 -2.56 -1.22 -0.62
C VAL A 79 -1.59 -1.92 0.32
N VAL A 80 -1.99 -2.18 1.56
CA VAL A 80 -1.10 -2.78 2.56
C VAL A 80 -1.60 -4.17 2.90
N GLY A 81 -0.70 -5.16 2.82
CA GLY A 81 -0.98 -6.50 3.28
C GLY A 81 -1.31 -6.51 4.77
N TYR A 82 -2.54 -6.90 5.11
CA TYR A 82 -2.93 -7.10 6.50
C TYR A 82 -2.83 -8.59 6.86
N PRO A 83 -2.03 -8.95 7.87
CA PRO A 83 -1.83 -10.33 8.26
C PRO A 83 -3.09 -10.86 8.97
N PHE A 84 -3.73 -11.86 8.35
CA PHE A 84 -4.80 -12.63 8.96
C PHE A 84 -4.28 -14.01 9.35
N ASN A 85 -4.84 -14.58 10.42
CA ASN A 85 -4.66 -16.01 10.68
C ASN A 85 -5.54 -16.84 9.72
N LEU A 86 -5.31 -18.16 9.67
CA LEU A 86 -6.02 -19.09 8.77
C LEU A 86 -7.55 -19.07 8.95
N GLN A 87 -8.05 -18.63 10.10
CA GLN A 87 -9.48 -18.46 10.37
C GLN A 87 -10.02 -17.05 10.03
N GLY A 88 -9.22 -16.20 9.38
CA GLY A 88 -9.63 -14.84 8.99
C GLY A 88 -9.76 -13.86 10.16
N GLN A 89 -9.29 -14.22 11.36
CA GLN A 89 -9.24 -13.35 12.52
C GLN A 89 -7.90 -12.60 12.58
N SER A 90 -7.92 -11.37 13.11
CA SER A 90 -6.68 -10.64 13.35
C SER A 90 -5.91 -11.28 14.49
N SER A 91 -4.70 -11.74 14.23
CA SER A 91 -3.83 -12.31 15.27
C SER A 91 -3.21 -11.19 16.11
N ARG A 92 -3.36 -11.25 17.44
CA ARG A 92 -2.78 -10.29 18.42
C ARG A 92 -1.26 -10.12 18.32
N ASN A 93 -0.56 -11.07 17.69
CA ASN A 93 0.91 -11.10 17.60
C ASN A 93 1.47 -10.45 16.33
N VAL A 94 0.64 -9.87 15.46
CA VAL A 94 1.14 -9.21 14.25
C VAL A 94 0.60 -7.78 14.16
N LYS A 95 1.46 -6.81 14.52
CA LYS A 95 1.19 -5.39 14.37
C LYS A 95 1.54 -4.94 12.94
N CYS A 96 0.52 -4.73 12.12
CA CYS A 96 0.64 -3.96 10.89
C CYS A 96 -0.35 -2.79 10.95
N SER A 97 0.18 -1.56 11.06
CA SER A 97 -0.62 -0.33 10.99
C SER A 97 -0.69 0.10 9.54
N CYS A 98 -1.89 0.10 8.94
CA CYS A 98 -2.11 0.47 7.55
C CYS A 98 -2.67 1.89 7.44
N ALA A 99 -2.02 2.75 6.65
CA ALA A 99 -2.41 4.14 6.36
C ALA A 99 -1.90 4.46 4.94
N GLY A 100 -2.62 5.01 3.94
CA GLY A 100 -4.02 5.36 3.69
C GLY A 100 -4.14 5.88 2.24
N SER A 101 -5.02 6.84 1.93
CA SER A 101 -5.10 7.50 0.60
C SER A 101 -4.43 8.87 0.64
N LEU A 102 -3.71 9.25 -0.42
CA LEU A 102 -3.22 10.61 -0.59
C LEU A 102 -4.34 11.46 -1.18
N GLY A 103 -4.68 12.54 -0.46
CA GLY A 103 -5.50 13.61 -0.99
C GLY A 103 -4.69 14.47 -1.95
#